data_AF-A0A518WDN9-F1
#
_entry.id   AF-A0A518WDN9-F1
#
_cell.length_a   1.000
_cell.length_b   1.000
_cell.length_c   1.000
_cell.angle_alpha   90.00
_cell.angle_beta   90.00
_cell.angle_gamma   90.00
#
_symmetry.space_group_name_H-M   'P 1'
#
loop_
_entity.id
_entity.type
_entity.pdbx_description
1 polymer ?
#
loop_
_entity_poly.entity_id
_entity_poly.type
_entity_poly.pdbx_seq_one_letter_code
_entity_poly.pdbx_strand_id
1 'polypeptide(L)'
;MWDQRFEAILRQHLPFLDPEETLLAGTSLRDSGLDSLAMVELLATLESEYDVRFVDEAMSMETFATPQTLWRVLTDMRGAPAPV
;
A
#
# COMPACT_ATOMS: atom_id res chain seq x y z
N MET A 1 -1.01 5.05 -11.34
CA MET A 1 -1.73 6.06 -10.53
C MET A 1 -2.69 5.28 -9.64
N TRP A 2 -2.72 5.53 -8.33
CA TRP A 2 -3.58 4.82 -7.38
C TRP A 2 -4.89 5.57 -7.12
N ASP A 3 -5.87 4.86 -6.56
CA ASP A 3 -7.18 5.41 -6.23
C ASP A 3 -7.16 6.18 -4.90
N GLN A 4 -8.12 7.09 -4.71
CA GLN A 4 -8.24 7.89 -3.48
C GLN A 4 -8.45 7.02 -2.23
N ARG A 5 -9.10 5.86 -2.35
CA ARG A 5 -9.30 4.91 -1.25
C ARG A 5 -7.97 4.35 -0.75
N PHE A 6 -7.09 3.95 -1.66
CA PHE A 6 -5.77 3.42 -1.31
C PHE A 6 -4.94 4.42 -0.53
N GLU A 7 -4.91 5.67 -1.01
CA GLU A 7 -4.20 6.76 -0.35
C GLU A 7 -4.77 7.06 1.04
N ALA A 8 -6.11 7.06 1.18
CA ALA A 8 -6.76 7.27 2.46
C ALA A 8 -6.38 6.17 3.47
N ILE A 9 -6.44 4.89 3.06
CA ILE A 9 -6.06 3.75 3.90
C ILE A 9 -4.59 3.89 4.32
N LEU A 10 -3.68 4.14 3.37
CA LEU A 10 -2.26 4.33 3.66
C LEU A 10 -2.03 5.42 4.71
N ARG A 11 -2.62 6.60 4.53
CA ARG A 11 -2.47 7.73 5.47
C ARG A 11 -2.91 7.39 6.89
N GLN A 12 -3.88 6.48 7.08
CA GLN A 12 -4.29 6.04 8.42
C GLN A 12 -3.21 5.22 9.14
N HIS A 13 -2.32 4.58 8.38
CA HIS A 13 -1.22 3.75 8.87
C HIS A 13 0.16 4.43 8.79
N LEU A 14 0.22 5.69 8.37
CA LEU A 14 1.45 6.47 8.22
C LEU A 14 1.44 7.68 9.18
N PRO A 15 1.73 7.48 10.47
CA PRO A 15 1.63 8.53 11.48
C PRO A 15 2.65 9.66 11.30
N PHE A 16 3.74 9.44 10.55
CA PHE A 16 4.76 10.45 10.28
C PHE A 16 4.55 11.16 8.94
N LEU A 17 3.53 10.79 8.16
CA LEU A 17 3.17 11.50 6.95
C LEU A 17 2.17 12.61 7.28
N ASP A 18 2.49 13.84 6.91
CA ASP A 18 1.58 14.97 7.08
C ASP A 18 0.29 14.77 6.24
N PRO A 19 -0.89 15.05 6.81
CA PRO A 19 -2.16 14.87 6.10
C PRO A 19 -2.31 15.84 4.92
N GLU A 20 -1.62 16.98 4.95
CA GLU A 20 -1.56 17.98 3.88
C GLU A 20 -0.45 17.67 2.86
N GLU A 21 0.45 16.73 3.16
CA GLU A 21 1.53 16.35 2.27
C GLU A 21 1.05 15.44 1.13
N THR A 22 1.62 15.68 -0.05
CA THR A 22 1.37 14.85 -1.22
C THR A 22 2.13 13.55 -1.07
N LEU A 23 1.41 12.43 -1.00
CA LEU A 23 2.02 11.10 -1.01
C LEU A 23 2.68 10.88 -2.38
N LEU A 24 4.00 10.77 -2.42
CA LEU A 24 4.74 10.54 -3.66
C LEU A 24 4.92 9.04 -3.90
N ALA A 25 5.05 8.67 -5.17
CA ALA A 25 5.25 7.27 -5.58
C ALA A 25 6.52 6.65 -4.97
N GLY A 26 7.54 7.48 -4.71
CA GLY A 26 8.79 7.08 -4.08
C GLY A 26 8.86 7.33 -2.57
N THR A 27 7.77 7.76 -1.92
CA THR A 27 7.74 7.97 -0.47
C THR A 27 8.00 6.63 0.24
N SER A 28 8.92 6.63 1.20
CA SER A 28 9.23 5.45 1.99
C SER A 28 8.14 5.23 3.04
N LEU A 29 7.35 4.15 2.90
CA LEU A 29 6.27 3.87 3.86
C LEU A 29 6.82 3.61 5.27
N ARG A 30 8.00 2.99 5.35
CA ARG A 30 8.69 2.76 6.63
C ARG A 30 9.14 4.06 7.29
N ASP A 31 9.69 4.98 6.51
CA ASP A 31 10.12 6.28 7.03
C ASP A 31 8.92 7.10 7.50
N SER A 32 7.78 6.92 6.83
CA SER A 32 6.48 7.48 7.21
C SER A 32 5.80 6.78 8.40
N GLY A 33 6.42 5.76 9.00
CA GLY A 33 5.95 5.13 10.25
C GLY A 33 5.19 3.81 10.09
N LEU A 34 5.32 3.15 8.93
CA LEU A 34 4.75 1.82 8.74
C LEU A 34 5.57 0.74 9.49
N ASP A 35 5.10 0.38 10.68
CA ASP A 35 5.63 -0.70 11.51
C ASP A 35 5.04 -2.08 11.18
N SER A 36 5.61 -3.16 11.75
CA SER A 36 5.15 -4.54 11.52
C SER A 36 3.66 -4.76 11.83
N LEU A 37 3.13 -4.12 12.89
CA LEU A 37 1.71 -4.22 13.24
C LEU A 37 0.84 -3.46 12.23
N ALA A 38 1.20 -2.21 11.93
CA ALA A 38 0.51 -1.38 10.96
C ALA A 38 0.51 -2.02 9.56
N MET A 39 1.57 -2.74 9.19
CA MET A 39 1.66 -3.50 7.95
C MET A 39 0.62 -4.61 7.87
N VAL A 40 0.40 -5.36 8.96
CA VAL A 40 -0.61 -6.44 9.02
C VAL A 40 -2.03 -5.85 8.97
N GLU A 41 -2.28 -4.74 9.67
CA GLU A 41 -3.58 -4.04 9.63
C GLU A 41 -3.88 -3.44 8.25
N LEU A 42 -2.86 -2.82 7.64
CA LEU A 42 -2.92 -2.29 6.27
C LEU A 42 -3.27 -3.41 5.29
N LEU A 43 -2.60 -4.56 5.38
CA LEU A 43 -2.88 -5.72 4.55
C LEU A 43 -4.33 -6.19 4.70
N ALA A 44 -4.79 -6.41 5.93
CA ALA A 44 -6.16 -6.87 6.19
C ALA A 44 -7.20 -5.89 5.63
N THR A 45 -6.94 -4.59 5.75
CA THR A 45 -7.82 -3.53 5.20
C THR A 45 -7.81 -3.55 3.67
N LEU A 46 -6.64 -3.66 3.04
CA LEU A 46 -6.53 -3.74 1.58
C LEU A 46 -7.19 -5.00 1.02
N GLU A 47 -7.00 -6.16 1.65
CA GLU A 47 -7.66 -7.41 1.26
C GLU A 47 -9.18 -7.27 1.29
N SER A 48 -9.72 -6.69 2.37
CA SER A 48 -11.16 -6.48 2.53
C SER A 48 -11.72 -5.43 1.54
N GLU A 49 -11.01 -4.33 1.32
CA GLU A 49 -11.50 -3.22 0.49
C GLU A 49 -11.39 -3.51 -1.01
N TYR A 50 -10.40 -4.31 -1.41
CA TYR A 50 -10.14 -4.63 -2.82
C TYR A 50 -10.52 -6.06 -3.22
N ASP A 51 -11.05 -6.87 -2.29
CA ASP A 51 -11.40 -8.28 -2.50
C ASP A 51 -10.19 -9.08 -3.05
N VAL A 52 -9.01 -8.80 -2.49
CA VAL A 52 -7.74 -9.46 -2.85
C VAL A 52 -7.21 -10.28 -1.69
N ARG A 53 -6.25 -11.17 -1.98
CA ARG A 53 -5.52 -11.91 -0.95
C ARG A 53 -4.02 -11.80 -1.19
N PHE A 54 -3.31 -11.22 -0.22
CA PHE A 54 -1.86 -11.16 -0.26
C PHE A 54 -1.30 -12.52 0.15
N VAL A 55 -0.55 -13.13 -0.76
CA VAL A 55 0.21 -14.36 -0.48
C VAL A 55 1.53 -14.01 0.20
N ASP A 56 2.12 -14.97 0.92
CA ASP A 56 3.36 -14.79 1.68
C ASP A 56 4.49 -14.19 0.84
N GLU A 57 4.60 -14.59 -0.43
CA GLU A 57 5.58 -14.06 -1.40
C GLU A 57 5.45 -12.54 -1.62
N ALA A 58 4.23 -12.01 -1.53
CA ALA A 58 3.96 -10.59 -1.67
C ALA A 58 4.20 -9.79 -0.38
N MET A 59 4.32 -10.47 0.77
CA MET A 59 4.60 -9.85 2.08
C MET A 59 6.09 -9.54 2.28
N SER A 60 6.77 -9.11 1.21
CA SER A 60 8.18 -8.79 1.21
C SER A 60 8.42 -7.33 1.61
N MET A 61 9.57 -7.03 2.25
CA MET A 61 9.93 -5.65 2.63
C MET A 61 9.94 -4.70 1.42
N GLU A 62 10.27 -5.21 0.22
CA GLU A 62 10.25 -4.43 -1.02
C GLU A 62 8.83 -4.00 -1.43
N THR A 63 7.82 -4.84 -1.19
CA THR A 63 6.41 -4.51 -1.48
C THR A 63 5.96 -3.30 -0.67
N PHE A 64 6.38 -3.23 0.59
CA PHE A 64 6.08 -2.13 1.51
C PHE A 64 7.13 -1.02 1.50
N ALA A 65 8.06 -1.03 0.54
CA ALA A 65 9.06 0.03 0.47
C ALA A 65 8.41 1.36 0.09
N THR A 66 7.50 1.34 -0.89
CA THR A 66 6.87 2.55 -1.42
C THR A 66 5.39 2.30 -1.76
N PRO A 67 4.53 3.33 -1.73
CA PRO A 67 3.12 3.19 -2.10
C PRO A 67 2.96 2.73 -3.55
N GLN A 68 3.88 3.10 -4.44
CA GLN A 68 3.87 2.64 -5.83
C GLN A 68 4.07 1.12 -5.94
N THR A 69 5.04 0.55 -5.23
CA THR A 69 5.28 -0.90 -5.27
C THR A 69 4.08 -1.65 -4.71
N LEU A 70 3.56 -1.21 -3.56
CA LEU A 70 2.40 -1.81 -2.92
C LEU A 70 1.17 -1.78 -3.84
N TRP A 71 0.90 -0.62 -4.46
CA TRP A 71 -0.19 -0.46 -5.42
C TRP A 71 -0.04 -1.40 -6.61
N ARG A 72 1.18 -1.52 -7.16
CA ARG A 72 1.46 -2.39 -8.30
C ARG A 72 1.14 -3.86 -7.98
N VAL A 73 1.58 -4.35 -6.82
CA VAL A 73 1.30 -5.72 -6.36
C VAL A 73 -0.19 -5.95 -6.19
N LEU A 74 -0.89 -5.01 -5.54
CA LEU A 74 -2.35 -5.05 -5.39
C LEU A 74 -3.06 -5.10 -6.76
N THR A 75 -2.61 -4.29 -7.73
CA THR A 75 -3.19 -4.28 -9.07
C THR A 75 -2.92 -5.53 -9.90
N ASP A 76 -1.79 -6.20 -9.65
CA ASP A 76 -1.45 -7.46 -10.28
C ASP A 76 -2.36 -8.59 -9.75
N MET A 77 -2.54 -8.63 -8.43
CA MET A 77 -3.41 -9.62 -7.76
C MET A 77 -4.89 -9.52 -8.16
N ARG A 78 -5.42 -8.30 -8.33
CA ARG A 78 -6.81 -8.08 -8.76
C ARG A 78 -7.07 -8.43 -10.23
N GLY A 79 -6.05 -8.85 -10.99
CA GLY A 79 -6.22 -9.30 -12.38
C GLY A 79 -6.56 -8.20 -13.39
N ALA A 80 -6.09 -6.97 -13.20
CA ALA A 80 -6.20 -5.96 -14.26
C ALA A 80 -5.11 -6.20 -15.33
N PRO A 81 -5.46 -6.34 -16.63
CA PRO A 81 -4.45 -6.38 -17.67
C PRO A 81 -3.62 -5.09 -17.62
N ALA A 82 -2.30 -5.24 -17.56
CA ALA A 82 -1.37 -4.12 -17.72
C ALA A 82 -1.79 -3.31 -18.97
N PRO A 83 -1.94 -1.98 -18.88
CA PRO A 83 -2.16 -1.19 -20.09
C PRO A 83 -0.89 -1.32 -20.94
N VAL A 84 -1.09 -1.79 -22.18
CA VAL A 84 -0.08 -1.86 -23.25
C VAL A 84 0.41 -0.48 -23.66
#